data_AF-A0A9P6PFI7-F1
#
_entry.id   AF-A0A9P6PFI7-F1
#
_cell.length_a   1.000
_cell.length_b   1.000
_cell.length_c   1.000
_cell.angle_alpha   90.00
_cell.angle_beta   90.00
_cell.angle_gamma   90.00
#
_symmetry.space_group_name_H-M   'P 1'
#
loop_
_entity.id
_entity.type
_entity.pdbx_description
1 polymer ?
#
loop_
_entity_poly.entity_id
_entity_poly.type
_entity_poly.pdbx_seq_one_letter_code
_entity_poly.pdbx_strand_id
1 'polypeptide(L)'
;MAFADRFIDSVARFWDKHQDATKLTLTAVAASALTASSILSYQAAQRQRRARDLKHQLSSTHSSQTNLTSFGTIQHGINTYDESLIEEQLARNVAFLGDKGVKKLRRSFVIVVGAGGVGSWAALMLLRSGVQRIRVIDFDQVTLSSLNRHAVATLDDVGTPKVTAITKHFKQIAPFCDIDSRIELFNAETAEELLSGDPDYVVDAIDNIDTKLDLIKYCYDHKLEVISSMGAGAKADPSRIQIADISETFEDPLARAVRRKLKKMNIDRGVPVAYSTEKPHHVKLLPLEDDHVQEADDFAALPDFRARILPVLGTIPSMFGMAIATFIILKLAEFPAFEPLPIKLRDGLYQRMHRDLMAREGKHYKNKICPLDSRDVAYIFEEMWHGKSVVSGPQDRLALVRWDRSKPLSYFNTVCLSKSEAAVHEKLPVDADLRLQYGDDIFNFVTKRFEEEMRLRKLWEEVL
;
A
#
# COMPACT_ATOMS: atom_id res chain seq x y z
N MET A 1 36.52 49.14 -30.86
CA MET A 1 35.98 50.48 -30.57
C MET A 1 35.18 51.07 -31.74
N ALA A 2 35.70 51.09 -32.97
CA ALA A 2 35.00 51.72 -34.12
C ALA A 2 33.61 51.15 -34.54
N PHE A 3 33.24 49.93 -34.14
CA PHE A 3 31.91 49.34 -34.44
C PHE A 3 30.85 49.74 -33.41
N ALA A 4 31.22 49.80 -32.13
CA ALA A 4 30.33 50.24 -31.06
C ALA A 4 29.95 51.72 -31.22
N ASP A 5 30.92 52.56 -31.58
CA ASP A 5 30.68 53.98 -31.82
C ASP A 5 29.74 54.19 -33.03
N ARG A 6 29.91 53.42 -34.13
CA ARG A 6 29.00 53.50 -35.28
C ARG A 6 27.60 52.95 -34.99
N PHE A 7 27.48 51.95 -34.12
CA PHE A 7 26.19 51.41 -33.71
C PHE A 7 25.44 52.39 -32.82
N ILE A 8 26.11 52.97 -31.82
CA ILE A 8 25.54 54.00 -30.94
C ILE A 8 25.12 55.22 -31.76
N ASP A 9 25.95 55.64 -32.70
CA ASP A 9 25.69 56.80 -33.55
C ASP A 9 24.59 56.54 -34.60
N SER A 10 24.39 55.29 -35.02
CA SER A 10 23.27 54.85 -35.87
C SER A 10 21.96 54.74 -35.07
N VAL A 11 22.01 54.26 -33.83
CA VAL A 11 20.85 54.20 -32.93
C VAL A 11 20.43 55.61 -32.51
N ALA A 12 21.39 56.50 -32.21
CA ALA A 12 21.12 57.90 -31.91
C ALA A 12 20.45 58.62 -33.09
N ARG A 13 20.97 58.44 -34.31
CA ARG A 13 20.35 59.01 -35.54
C ARG A 13 18.98 58.40 -35.87
N PHE A 14 18.76 57.13 -35.56
CA PHE A 14 17.44 56.49 -35.69
C PHE A 14 16.44 57.05 -34.67
N TRP A 15 16.88 57.29 -33.44
CA TRP A 15 16.05 57.87 -32.38
C TRP A 15 15.70 59.34 -32.66
N ASP A 16 16.64 60.10 -33.21
CA ASP A 16 16.45 61.52 -33.54
C ASP A 16 15.51 61.70 -34.75
N LYS A 17 15.57 60.77 -35.73
CA LYS A 17 14.69 60.78 -36.91
C LYS A 17 13.27 60.25 -36.64
N HIS A 18 13.09 59.51 -35.55
CA HIS A 18 11.80 58.91 -35.14
C HIS A 18 11.40 59.32 -33.70
N GLN A 19 11.75 60.52 -33.28
CA GLN A 19 11.52 61.02 -31.92
C GLN A 19 10.03 60.98 -31.52
N ASP A 20 9.13 61.29 -32.45
CA ASP A 20 7.69 61.30 -32.17
C ASP A 20 7.10 59.89 -32.15
N ALA A 21 7.54 59.01 -33.06
CA ALA A 21 7.09 57.61 -33.11
C ALA A 21 7.59 56.78 -31.92
N THR A 22 8.82 57.06 -31.45
CA THR A 22 9.40 56.40 -30.26
C THR A 22 8.79 56.92 -28.95
N LYS A 23 8.44 58.22 -28.88
CA LYS A 23 7.63 58.74 -27.76
C LYS A 23 6.24 58.10 -27.72
N LEU A 24 5.60 57.91 -28.88
CA LEU A 24 4.29 57.24 -29.00
C LEU A 24 4.32 55.76 -28.60
N THR A 25 5.34 55.00 -29.02
CA THR A 25 5.46 53.59 -28.63
C THR A 25 5.81 53.43 -27.16
N LEU A 26 6.70 54.27 -26.61
CA LEU A 26 7.06 54.24 -25.20
C LEU A 26 5.86 54.62 -24.30
N THR A 27 5.08 55.63 -24.71
CA THR A 27 3.84 56.01 -24.01
C THR A 27 2.76 54.94 -24.12
N ALA A 28 2.62 54.26 -25.25
CA ALA A 28 1.69 53.14 -25.41
C ALA A 28 2.07 51.94 -24.53
N VAL A 29 3.35 51.59 -24.45
CA VAL A 29 3.85 50.50 -23.58
C VAL A 29 3.69 50.88 -22.10
N ALA A 30 4.02 52.10 -21.72
CA ALA A 30 3.82 52.59 -20.35
C ALA A 30 2.34 52.61 -19.95
N ALA A 31 1.45 53.07 -20.85
CA ALA A 31 0.01 53.05 -20.63
C ALA A 31 -0.53 51.63 -20.50
N SER A 32 -0.05 50.69 -21.32
CA SER A 32 -0.45 49.27 -21.27
C SER A 32 0.04 48.57 -20.00
N ALA A 33 1.25 48.88 -19.54
CA ALA A 33 1.77 48.37 -18.28
C ALA A 33 1.00 48.93 -17.07
N LEU A 34 0.64 50.22 -17.11
CA LEU A 34 -0.17 50.85 -16.07
C LEU A 34 -1.59 50.29 -16.01
N THR A 35 -2.23 50.03 -17.16
CA THR A 35 -3.56 49.41 -17.20
C THR A 35 -3.51 47.97 -16.71
N ALA A 36 -2.54 47.17 -17.13
CA ALA A 36 -2.36 45.81 -16.64
C ALA A 36 -2.11 45.76 -15.13
N SER A 37 -1.23 46.62 -14.61
CA SER A 37 -0.96 46.73 -13.17
C SER A 37 -2.19 47.18 -12.38
N SER A 38 -2.99 48.10 -12.93
CA SER A 38 -4.24 48.56 -12.32
C SER A 38 -5.29 47.45 -12.26
N ILE A 39 -5.42 46.64 -13.33
CA ILE A 39 -6.33 45.50 -13.38
C ILE A 39 -5.91 44.42 -12.38
N LEU A 40 -4.62 44.07 -12.33
CA LEU A 40 -4.10 43.08 -11.37
C LEU A 40 -4.27 43.54 -9.93
N SER A 41 -4.01 44.82 -9.65
CA SER A 41 -4.21 45.43 -8.34
C SER A 41 -5.69 45.45 -7.95
N TYR A 42 -6.58 45.75 -8.89
CA TYR A 42 -8.02 45.69 -8.68
C TYR A 42 -8.51 44.26 -8.41
N GLN A 43 -8.03 43.27 -9.17
CA GLN A 43 -8.35 41.86 -8.96
C GLN A 43 -7.83 41.35 -7.60
N ALA A 44 -6.62 41.74 -7.20
CA ALA A 44 -6.07 41.41 -5.88
C ALA A 44 -6.88 42.05 -4.74
N ALA A 45 -7.26 43.33 -4.88
CA ALA A 45 -8.11 44.01 -3.92
C ALA A 45 -9.52 43.40 -3.85
N GLN A 46 -10.09 42.97 -4.98
CA GLN A 46 -11.38 42.29 -5.04
C GLN A 46 -11.32 40.91 -4.38
N ARG A 47 -10.22 40.15 -4.54
CA ARG A 47 -9.98 38.89 -3.82
C ARG A 47 -9.92 39.10 -2.31
N GLN A 48 -9.23 40.15 -1.84
CA GLN A 48 -9.17 40.48 -0.41
C GLN A 48 -10.54 40.93 0.14
N ARG A 49 -11.33 41.70 -0.62
CA ARG A 49 -12.69 42.07 -0.24
C ARG A 49 -13.60 40.84 -0.13
N ARG A 50 -13.59 39.94 -1.13
CA ARG A 50 -14.35 38.68 -1.08
C ARG A 50 -13.93 37.80 0.10
N ALA A 51 -12.64 37.70 0.40
CA ALA A 51 -12.15 36.95 1.56
C ALA A 51 -12.62 37.57 2.89
N ARG A 52 -12.67 38.91 2.98
CA ARG A 52 -13.24 39.61 4.15
C ARG A 52 -14.75 39.45 4.25
N ASP A 53 -15.49 39.55 3.14
CA ASP A 53 -16.93 39.35 3.11
C ASP A 53 -17.30 37.91 3.48
N LEU A 54 -16.54 36.91 2.99
CA LEU A 54 -16.69 35.51 3.38
C LEU A 54 -16.42 35.33 4.89
N LYS A 55 -15.37 35.96 5.42
CA LYS A 55 -15.07 35.96 6.86
C LYS A 55 -16.17 36.65 7.68
N HIS A 56 -16.77 37.71 7.14
CA HIS A 56 -17.87 38.44 7.79
C HIS A 56 -19.18 37.66 7.74
N GLN A 57 -19.45 36.93 6.66
CA GLN A 57 -20.57 35.99 6.53
C GLN A 57 -20.42 34.79 7.47
N LEU A 58 -19.22 34.22 7.57
CA LEU A 58 -18.90 33.16 8.55
C LEU A 58 -19.06 33.66 9.99
N SER A 59 -18.62 34.88 10.28
CA SER A 59 -18.76 35.54 11.59
C SER A 59 -20.23 35.84 11.93
N SER A 60 -21.03 36.34 10.98
CA SER A 60 -22.45 36.65 11.20
C SER A 60 -23.35 35.40 11.27
N THR A 61 -22.90 34.27 10.73
CA THR A 61 -23.61 32.98 10.86
C THR A 61 -23.50 32.40 12.27
N HIS A 62 -22.54 32.85 13.08
CA HIS A 62 -22.33 32.38 14.46
C HIS A 62 -23.14 33.10 15.55
N SER A 63 -24.02 34.05 15.20
CA SER A 63 -24.76 34.85 16.20
C SER A 63 -26.28 34.86 16.01
N SER A 64 -26.91 33.69 15.85
CA SER A 64 -28.37 33.58 15.90
C SER A 64 -28.79 32.42 16.79
N GLN A 65 -29.12 32.73 18.05
CA GLN A 65 -29.87 31.85 18.95
C GLN A 65 -31.21 31.48 18.28
N THR A 66 -31.53 30.20 18.15
CA THR A 66 -32.94 29.75 18.07
C THR A 66 -33.12 28.37 18.66
N ASN A 67 -34.23 28.25 19.39
CA ASN A 67 -34.64 27.18 20.28
C ASN A 67 -35.12 25.91 19.54
N LEU A 68 -34.70 24.78 20.10
CA LEU A 68 -35.21 23.39 20.07
C LEU A 68 -36.55 23.11 19.34
N THR A 69 -36.51 22.11 18.45
CA THR A 69 -37.67 21.27 18.08
C THR A 69 -37.35 19.79 18.28
N SER A 70 -38.41 18.99 18.49
CA SER A 70 -38.42 17.64 19.07
C SER A 70 -37.88 16.49 18.19
N PHE A 71 -37.14 16.79 17.13
CA PHE A 71 -36.48 15.80 16.27
C PHE A 71 -35.12 16.37 15.87
N GLY A 72 -34.15 16.19 16.77
CA GLY A 72 -32.87 16.89 16.75
C GLY A 72 -31.82 16.20 15.86
N THR A 73 -31.40 16.90 14.81
CA THR A 73 -30.08 16.68 14.18
C THR A 73 -29.09 17.65 14.85
N ILE A 74 -27.99 17.12 15.39
CA ILE A 74 -27.00 17.85 16.18
C ILE A 74 -26.07 18.66 15.27
N GLN A 75 -25.72 19.89 15.66
CA GLN A 75 -24.61 20.65 15.08
C GLN A 75 -23.47 20.86 16.09
N HIS A 76 -22.27 20.53 15.61
CA HIS A 76 -20.91 20.66 16.10
C HIS A 76 -20.61 21.46 17.39
N GLY A 77 -20.18 20.70 18.41
CA GLY A 77 -19.35 21.15 19.52
C GLY A 77 -18.95 19.93 20.35
N ILE A 78 -17.66 19.56 20.31
CA ILE A 78 -17.08 18.31 20.85
C ILE A 78 -17.67 17.07 20.16
N ASN A 79 -16.85 16.41 19.34
CA ASN A 79 -17.22 15.30 18.47
C ASN A 79 -17.49 14.02 19.28
N THR A 80 -18.53 14.03 20.11
CA THR A 80 -19.10 12.82 20.72
C THR A 80 -20.12 12.29 19.73
N TYR A 81 -19.61 11.72 18.63
CA TYR A 81 -20.45 10.80 17.86
C TYR A 81 -20.94 9.73 18.83
N ASP A 82 -22.24 9.48 18.81
CA ASP A 82 -22.83 8.46 19.67
C ASP A 82 -22.16 7.12 19.36
N GLU A 83 -21.50 6.54 20.37
CA GLU A 83 -20.75 5.30 20.22
C GLU A 83 -21.68 4.17 19.74
N SER A 84 -22.97 4.21 20.09
CA SER A 84 -23.96 3.23 19.62
C SER A 84 -24.17 3.28 18.10
N LEU A 85 -24.11 4.48 17.49
CA LEU A 85 -24.20 4.63 16.03
C LEU A 85 -22.93 4.13 15.34
N ILE A 86 -21.77 4.33 15.97
CA ILE A 86 -20.50 3.83 15.42
C ILE A 86 -20.47 2.30 15.51
N GLU A 87 -20.91 1.73 16.63
CA GLU A 87 -21.05 0.28 16.81
C GLU A 87 -21.99 -0.32 15.75
N GLU A 88 -23.13 0.31 15.47
CA GLU A 88 -24.04 -0.13 14.40
C GLU A 88 -23.38 -0.04 13.02
N GLN A 89 -22.68 1.06 12.71
CA GLN A 89 -21.93 1.21 11.46
C GLN A 89 -20.85 0.12 11.30
N LEU A 90 -20.26 -0.34 12.41
CA LEU A 90 -19.21 -1.36 12.45
C LEU A 90 -19.72 -2.77 12.78
N ALA A 91 -21.04 -2.99 12.84
CA ALA A 91 -21.62 -4.26 13.31
C ALA A 91 -21.11 -5.49 12.53
N ARG A 92 -20.86 -5.33 11.22
CA ARG A 92 -20.29 -6.41 10.38
C ARG A 92 -18.82 -6.69 10.69
N ASN A 93 -18.06 -5.67 11.05
CA ASN A 93 -16.68 -5.84 11.51
C ASN A 93 -16.66 -6.50 12.89
N VAL A 94 -17.58 -6.15 13.78
CA VAL A 94 -17.71 -6.80 15.10
C VAL A 94 -18.06 -8.27 14.93
N ALA A 95 -18.99 -8.60 14.05
CA ALA A 95 -19.34 -9.99 13.76
C ALA A 95 -18.17 -10.81 13.19
N PHE A 96 -17.26 -10.18 12.43
CA PHE A 96 -16.13 -10.86 11.80
C PHE A 96 -14.87 -10.92 12.69
N LEU A 97 -14.47 -9.79 13.28
CA LEU A 97 -13.25 -9.62 14.07
C LEU A 97 -13.45 -9.88 15.57
N GLY A 98 -14.71 -9.93 16.01
CA GLY A 98 -15.09 -9.95 17.43
C GLY A 98 -14.90 -8.59 18.12
N ASP A 99 -15.53 -8.43 19.28
CA ASP A 99 -15.49 -7.18 20.06
C ASP A 99 -14.07 -6.75 20.41
N LYS A 100 -13.21 -7.70 20.78
CA LYS A 100 -11.82 -7.43 21.14
C LYS A 100 -11.02 -6.88 19.96
N GLY A 101 -11.18 -7.50 18.78
CA GLY A 101 -10.47 -7.10 17.57
C GLY A 101 -10.89 -5.70 17.11
N VAL A 102 -12.20 -5.43 17.07
CA VAL A 102 -12.72 -4.09 16.73
C VAL A 102 -12.26 -3.04 17.73
N LYS A 103 -12.28 -3.32 19.05
CA LYS A 103 -11.80 -2.37 20.06
C LYS A 103 -10.33 -2.00 19.91
N LYS A 104 -9.47 -2.94 19.47
CA LYS A 104 -8.06 -2.66 19.17
C LYS A 104 -7.94 -1.78 17.93
N LEU A 105 -8.57 -2.18 16.83
CA LEU A 105 -8.59 -1.43 15.58
C LEU A 105 -9.10 0.02 15.78
N ARG A 106 -10.13 0.18 16.61
CA ARG A 106 -10.72 1.48 16.99
C ARG A 106 -9.81 2.37 17.82
N ARG A 107 -8.70 1.87 18.35
CA ARG A 107 -7.72 2.69 19.08
C ARG A 107 -6.45 2.94 18.27
N SER A 108 -6.39 2.39 17.06
CA SER A 108 -5.20 2.43 16.25
C SER A 108 -5.01 3.76 15.52
N PHE A 109 -3.75 4.11 15.32
CA PHE A 109 -3.27 5.19 14.48
C PHE A 109 -2.50 4.64 13.29
N VAL A 110 -2.96 4.94 12.07
CA VAL A 110 -2.29 4.53 10.83
C VAL A 110 -1.86 5.75 10.02
N ILE A 111 -0.63 5.71 9.50
CA ILE A 111 -0.11 6.72 8.57
C ILE A 111 -0.10 6.14 7.16
N VAL A 112 -0.60 6.89 6.18
CA VAL A 112 -0.57 6.54 4.76
C VAL A 112 0.25 7.57 4.00
N VAL A 113 1.39 7.12 3.44
CA VAL A 113 2.29 7.95 2.64
C VAL A 113 2.04 7.68 1.16
N GLY A 114 1.56 8.69 0.44
CA GLY A 114 1.05 8.60 -0.91
C GLY A 114 -0.48 8.42 -0.92
N ALA A 115 -1.18 9.36 -1.54
CA ALA A 115 -2.63 9.43 -1.73
C ALA A 115 -3.03 9.10 -3.18
N GLY A 116 -2.22 8.31 -3.90
CA GLY A 116 -2.53 7.87 -5.27
C GLY A 116 -3.61 6.77 -5.34
N GLY A 117 -3.61 6.00 -6.44
CA GLY A 117 -4.59 4.92 -6.65
C GLY A 117 -4.48 3.72 -5.70
N VAL A 118 -3.40 3.60 -4.93
CA VAL A 118 -3.26 2.58 -3.87
C VAL A 118 -3.63 3.17 -2.51
N GLY A 119 -2.91 4.21 -2.10
CA GLY A 119 -3.05 4.77 -0.75
C GLY A 119 -4.41 5.39 -0.47
N SER A 120 -5.05 6.03 -1.46
CA SER A 120 -6.42 6.56 -1.27
C SER A 120 -7.44 5.46 -0.96
N TRP A 121 -7.33 4.29 -1.59
CA TRP A 121 -8.19 3.13 -1.31
C TRP A 121 -7.83 2.45 0.00
N ALA A 122 -6.54 2.33 0.32
CA ALA A 122 -6.10 1.79 1.61
C ALA A 122 -6.63 2.64 2.78
N ALA A 123 -6.42 3.96 2.72
CA ALA A 123 -6.91 4.90 3.71
C ALA A 123 -8.44 4.85 3.86
N LEU A 124 -9.18 4.76 2.74
CA LEU A 124 -10.64 4.69 2.75
C LEU A 124 -11.15 3.41 3.43
N MET A 125 -10.53 2.27 3.16
CA MET A 125 -10.93 0.99 3.78
C MET A 125 -10.54 0.92 5.25
N LEU A 126 -9.40 1.49 5.65
CA LEU A 126 -9.01 1.63 7.05
C LEU A 126 -10.02 2.50 7.82
N LEU A 127 -10.40 3.64 7.25
CA LEU A 127 -11.42 4.53 7.79
C LEU A 127 -12.75 3.80 8.01
N ARG A 128 -13.24 3.14 6.96
CA ARG A 128 -14.51 2.39 7.00
C ARG A 128 -14.48 1.22 7.96
N SER A 129 -13.29 0.75 8.33
CA SER A 129 -13.13 -0.36 9.25
C SER A 129 -13.12 0.07 10.71
N GLY A 130 -13.07 1.38 10.98
CA GLY A 130 -13.18 1.96 12.32
C GLY A 130 -11.85 2.42 12.92
N VAL A 131 -10.76 2.46 12.15
CA VAL A 131 -9.49 3.07 12.60
C VAL A 131 -9.76 4.49 13.08
N GLN A 132 -9.34 4.82 14.30
CA GLN A 132 -9.71 6.08 14.94
C GLN A 132 -8.88 7.25 14.48
N ARG A 133 -7.61 7.03 14.12
CA ARG A 133 -6.74 8.09 13.62
C ARG A 133 -6.07 7.67 12.33
N ILE A 134 -6.20 8.50 11.31
CA ILE A 134 -5.53 8.30 10.03
C ILE A 134 -4.80 9.57 9.65
N ARG A 135 -3.48 9.47 9.48
CA ARG A 135 -2.68 10.53 8.85
C ARG A 135 -2.48 10.18 7.38
N VAL A 136 -2.72 11.13 6.49
CA VAL A 136 -2.45 10.96 5.05
C VAL A 136 -1.47 12.04 4.59
N ILE A 137 -0.40 11.60 3.93
CA ILE A 137 0.74 12.43 3.54
C ILE A 137 0.89 12.35 2.02
N ASP A 138 0.65 13.45 1.32
CA ASP A 138 0.88 13.57 -0.12
C ASP A 138 0.97 15.06 -0.50
N PHE A 139 1.96 15.41 -1.33
CA PHE A 139 2.19 16.78 -1.80
C PHE A 139 1.48 17.09 -3.12
N ASP A 140 1.01 16.06 -3.84
CA ASP A 140 0.41 16.19 -5.16
C ASP A 140 -1.02 16.77 -5.12
N GLN A 141 -1.41 17.30 -6.26
CA GLN A 141 -2.78 17.70 -6.56
C GLN A 141 -3.54 16.62 -7.34
N VAL A 142 -4.86 16.65 -7.27
CA VAL A 142 -5.73 15.84 -8.12
C VAL A 142 -5.62 16.33 -9.55
N THR A 143 -5.28 15.43 -10.46
CA THR A 143 -5.28 15.67 -11.91
C THR A 143 -6.48 14.97 -12.56
N LEU A 144 -6.84 15.35 -13.80
CA LEU A 144 -7.86 14.62 -14.58
C LEU A 144 -7.52 13.13 -14.73
N SER A 145 -6.24 12.83 -14.96
CA SER A 145 -5.76 11.45 -15.06
C SER A 145 -5.78 10.69 -13.73
N SER A 146 -5.92 11.37 -12.59
CA SER A 146 -6.09 10.73 -11.27
C SER A 146 -7.47 10.09 -11.11
N LEU A 147 -8.49 10.63 -11.77
CA LEU A 147 -9.89 10.22 -11.62
C LEU A 147 -10.17 8.78 -12.07
N ASN A 148 -9.30 8.19 -12.88
CA ASN A 148 -9.45 6.80 -13.30
C ASN A 148 -9.17 5.78 -12.18
N ARG A 149 -8.54 6.20 -11.07
CA ARG A 149 -8.04 5.28 -10.03
C ARG A 149 -8.07 5.82 -8.60
N HIS A 150 -8.15 7.13 -8.38
CA HIS A 150 -8.20 7.70 -7.04
C HIS A 150 -9.55 7.38 -6.38
N ALA A 151 -9.55 6.98 -5.11
CA ALA A 151 -10.74 6.40 -4.46
C ALA A 151 -11.94 7.36 -4.32
N VAL A 152 -11.66 8.64 -4.04
CA VAL A 152 -12.68 9.60 -3.60
C VAL A 152 -12.66 10.94 -4.33
N ALA A 153 -11.71 11.12 -5.26
CA ALA A 153 -11.56 12.39 -5.97
C ALA A 153 -12.63 12.48 -7.05
N THR A 154 -13.21 13.66 -7.19
CA THR A 154 -14.22 13.98 -8.20
C THR A 154 -13.69 15.04 -9.17
N LEU A 155 -14.46 15.33 -10.23
CA LEU A 155 -14.11 16.40 -11.17
C LEU A 155 -13.94 17.76 -10.47
N ASP A 156 -14.71 18.03 -9.42
CA ASP A 156 -14.64 19.27 -8.66
C ASP A 156 -13.36 19.40 -7.82
N ASP A 157 -12.66 18.30 -7.57
CA ASP A 157 -11.44 18.29 -6.77
C ASP A 157 -10.18 18.48 -7.64
N VAL A 158 -10.29 18.52 -8.97
CA VAL A 158 -9.17 18.74 -9.89
C VAL A 158 -8.47 20.07 -9.59
N GLY A 159 -7.15 20.04 -9.44
CA GLY A 159 -6.33 21.20 -9.04
C GLY A 159 -6.31 21.47 -7.53
N THR A 160 -6.95 20.63 -6.71
CA THR A 160 -6.82 20.69 -5.25
C THR A 160 -5.87 19.61 -4.73
N PRO A 161 -5.22 19.78 -3.58
CA PRO A 161 -4.36 18.75 -2.99
C PRO A 161 -5.13 17.44 -2.77
N LYS A 162 -4.52 16.29 -3.12
CA LYS A 162 -5.19 14.97 -2.98
C LYS A 162 -5.66 14.70 -1.56
N VAL A 163 -4.85 15.05 -0.56
CA VAL A 163 -5.18 14.89 0.87
C VAL A 163 -6.38 15.73 1.30
N THR A 164 -6.61 16.89 0.66
CA THR A 164 -7.79 17.73 0.90
C THR A 164 -9.07 17.04 0.40
N ALA A 165 -9.03 16.45 -0.80
CA ALA A 165 -10.15 15.67 -1.35
C ALA A 165 -10.47 14.46 -0.44
N ILE A 166 -9.44 13.78 0.07
CA ILE A 166 -9.57 12.70 1.05
C ILE A 166 -10.25 13.20 2.33
N THR A 167 -9.76 14.27 2.94
CA THR A 167 -10.33 14.81 4.19
C THR A 167 -11.79 15.19 4.04
N LYS A 168 -12.14 15.88 2.94
CA LYS A 168 -13.52 16.28 2.61
C LYS A 168 -14.44 15.07 2.58
N HIS A 169 -14.03 14.00 1.90
CA HIS A 169 -14.84 12.79 1.77
C HIS A 169 -14.88 11.93 3.05
N PHE A 170 -13.75 11.79 3.74
CA PHE A 170 -13.65 10.95 4.94
C PHE A 170 -14.51 11.49 6.08
N LYS A 171 -14.58 12.81 6.25
CA LYS A 171 -15.47 13.47 7.23
C LYS A 171 -16.96 13.20 6.96
N GLN A 172 -17.34 12.85 5.73
CA GLN A 172 -18.71 12.48 5.39
C GLN A 172 -19.02 11.01 5.71
N ILE A 173 -18.00 10.14 5.77
CA ILE A 173 -18.15 8.70 5.99
C ILE A 173 -18.02 8.32 7.47
N ALA A 174 -16.95 8.77 8.10
CA ALA A 174 -16.58 8.43 9.46
C ALA A 174 -16.12 9.70 10.18
N PRO A 175 -17.06 10.62 10.46
CA PRO A 175 -16.77 11.87 11.16
C PRO A 175 -16.21 11.66 12.57
N PHE A 176 -16.31 10.47 13.14
CA PHE A 176 -15.68 10.09 14.40
C PHE A 176 -14.16 9.80 14.30
N CYS A 177 -13.62 9.66 13.08
CA CYS A 177 -12.19 9.47 12.85
C CYS A 177 -11.45 10.81 12.93
N ASP A 178 -10.33 10.84 13.64
CA ASP A 178 -9.34 11.92 13.56
C ASP A 178 -8.55 11.79 12.25
N ILE A 179 -8.70 12.77 11.37
CA ILE A 179 -8.09 12.79 10.04
C ILE A 179 -7.03 13.88 10.03
N ASP A 180 -5.76 13.48 9.97
CA ASP A 180 -4.60 14.36 9.91
C ASP A 180 -4.06 14.39 8.46
N SER A 181 -4.27 15.48 7.72
CA SER A 181 -3.78 15.60 6.34
C SER A 181 -2.56 16.49 6.25
N ARG A 182 -1.49 15.97 5.65
CA ARG A 182 -0.21 16.66 5.44
C ARG A 182 0.04 16.85 3.95
N ILE A 183 0.04 18.10 3.51
CA ILE A 183 0.38 18.48 2.13
C ILE A 183 1.89 18.67 2.05
N GLU A 184 2.64 17.57 2.18
CA GLU A 184 4.09 17.59 2.34
C GLU A 184 4.75 16.43 1.58
N LEU A 185 5.95 16.68 1.05
CA LEU A 185 6.76 15.65 0.41
C LEU A 185 7.51 14.87 1.49
N PHE A 186 7.36 13.55 1.48
CA PHE A 186 8.16 12.69 2.34
C PHE A 186 9.62 12.64 1.85
N ASN A 187 10.56 12.86 2.75
CA ASN A 187 11.99 12.63 2.54
C ASN A 187 12.69 12.36 3.89
N ALA A 188 13.99 12.08 3.88
CA ALA A 188 14.73 11.76 5.10
C ALA A 188 14.73 12.88 6.16
N GLU A 189 14.64 14.16 5.74
CA GLU A 189 14.63 15.31 6.65
C GLU A 189 13.25 15.50 7.30
N THR A 190 12.17 15.22 6.58
CA THR A 190 10.80 15.36 7.07
C THR A 190 10.26 14.11 7.77
N ALA A 191 10.97 12.97 7.68
CA ALA A 191 10.51 11.68 8.17
C ALA A 191 10.15 11.68 9.66
N GLU A 192 10.98 12.31 10.51
CA GLU A 192 10.75 12.36 11.96
C GLU A 192 9.46 13.09 12.33
N GLU A 193 9.21 14.25 11.71
CA GLU A 193 7.98 15.00 11.93
C GLU A 193 6.77 14.27 11.36
N LEU A 194 6.87 13.81 10.11
CA LEU A 194 5.75 13.23 9.36
C LEU A 194 5.28 11.89 9.94
N LEU A 195 6.20 11.09 10.48
CA LEU A 195 5.90 9.79 11.09
C LEU A 195 5.74 9.85 12.62
N SER A 196 5.79 11.04 13.21
CA SER A 196 5.63 11.25 14.65
C SER A 196 4.25 10.83 15.18
N GLY A 197 4.19 10.54 16.48
CA GLY A 197 2.95 10.23 17.21
C GLY A 197 2.67 8.73 17.37
N ASP A 198 3.72 7.91 17.30
CA ASP A 198 3.70 6.47 17.58
C ASP A 198 2.62 5.71 16.80
N PRO A 199 2.69 5.70 15.45
CA PRO A 199 1.71 4.99 14.64
C PRO A 199 1.81 3.48 14.85
N ASP A 200 0.66 2.81 14.94
CA ASP A 200 0.59 1.35 14.98
C ASP A 200 0.93 0.73 13.63
N TYR A 201 0.77 1.49 12.53
CA TYR A 201 1.12 1.03 11.19
C TYR A 201 1.43 2.19 10.23
N VAL A 202 2.37 1.95 9.31
CA VAL A 202 2.69 2.84 8.20
C VAL A 202 2.42 2.14 6.87
N VAL A 203 1.68 2.80 5.98
CA VAL A 203 1.42 2.36 4.61
C VAL A 203 2.29 3.16 3.66
N ASP A 204 3.16 2.47 2.95
CA ASP A 204 3.91 3.03 1.85
C ASP A 204 3.19 2.77 0.51
N ALA A 205 2.61 3.82 -0.05
CA ALA A 205 2.00 3.85 -1.37
C ALA A 205 2.73 4.82 -2.33
N ILE A 206 4.02 5.06 -2.09
CA ILE A 206 4.88 5.94 -2.89
C ILE A 206 5.26 5.25 -4.20
N ASP A 207 5.33 6.02 -5.29
CA ASP A 207 5.72 5.55 -6.62
C ASP A 207 7.22 5.73 -6.92
N ASN A 208 7.86 6.77 -6.36
CA ASN A 208 9.29 6.97 -6.43
C ASN A 208 10.07 5.92 -5.61
N ILE A 209 11.03 5.25 -6.26
CA ILE A 209 11.80 4.17 -5.63
C ILE A 209 12.69 4.66 -4.49
N ASP A 210 13.34 5.82 -4.65
CA ASP A 210 14.32 6.29 -3.67
C ASP A 210 13.61 6.79 -2.41
N THR A 211 12.55 7.60 -2.56
CA THR A 211 11.69 8.01 -1.44
C THR A 211 11.05 6.82 -0.71
N LYS A 212 10.63 5.78 -1.45
CA LYS A 212 10.13 4.53 -0.90
C LYS A 212 11.17 3.82 -0.03
N LEU A 213 12.42 3.78 -0.48
CA LEU A 213 13.50 3.16 0.29
C LEU A 213 13.81 3.94 1.56
N ASP A 214 13.80 5.27 1.48
CA ASP A 214 13.99 6.14 2.64
C ASP A 214 12.90 5.89 3.69
N LEU A 215 11.64 5.79 3.27
CA LEU A 215 10.51 5.46 4.15
C LEU A 215 10.66 4.09 4.81
N ILE A 216 10.90 3.04 4.01
CA ILE A 216 11.06 1.67 4.52
C ILE A 216 12.26 1.60 5.48
N LYS A 217 13.38 2.23 5.11
CA LYS A 217 14.58 2.25 5.94
C LYS A 217 14.33 2.99 7.26
N TYR A 218 13.69 4.15 7.22
CA TYR A 218 13.37 4.91 8.43
C TYR A 218 12.49 4.08 9.36
N CYS A 219 11.43 3.46 8.84
CA CYS A 219 10.54 2.60 9.62
C CYS A 219 11.29 1.42 10.22
N TYR A 220 12.14 0.75 9.43
CA TYR A 220 12.95 -0.38 9.89
C TYR A 220 13.92 0.01 11.01
N ASP A 221 14.65 1.12 10.86
CA ASP A 221 15.62 1.60 11.85
C ASP A 221 14.94 2.03 13.17
N HIS A 222 13.74 2.60 13.09
CA HIS A 222 12.95 3.06 14.25
C HIS A 222 11.95 2.02 14.78
N LYS A 223 11.92 0.81 14.20
CA LYS A 223 10.99 -0.27 14.55
C LYS A 223 9.51 0.12 14.43
N LEU A 224 9.20 0.94 13.43
CA LEU A 224 7.83 1.23 13.03
C LEU A 224 7.34 0.14 12.08
N GLU A 225 6.15 -0.40 12.37
CA GLU A 225 5.50 -1.38 11.50
C GLU A 225 5.15 -0.74 10.15
N VAL A 226 5.57 -1.36 9.04
CA VAL A 226 5.38 -0.82 7.70
C VAL A 226 4.96 -1.91 6.72
N ILE A 227 4.02 -1.59 5.83
CA ILE A 227 3.70 -2.38 4.63
C ILE A 227 3.87 -1.51 3.39
N SER A 228 4.52 -2.06 2.38
CA SER A 228 4.81 -1.32 1.15
C SER A 228 4.07 -1.89 -0.07
N SER A 229 3.49 -1.01 -0.87
CA SER A 229 2.97 -1.35 -2.19
C SER A 229 4.10 -1.39 -3.21
N MET A 230 4.16 -2.50 -3.95
CA MET A 230 5.01 -2.66 -5.13
C MET A 230 4.25 -2.20 -6.39
N GLY A 231 4.68 -2.67 -7.57
CA GLY A 231 4.25 -2.06 -8.82
C GLY A 231 2.83 -2.51 -9.20
N ALA A 232 1.84 -1.63 -9.09
CA ALA A 232 0.47 -1.91 -9.55
C ALA A 232 0.23 -1.57 -11.04
N GLY A 233 1.18 -0.89 -11.69
CA GLY A 233 1.09 -0.48 -13.10
C GLY A 233 1.27 -1.63 -14.10
N ALA A 234 0.73 -1.46 -15.30
CA ALA A 234 0.76 -2.41 -16.42
C ALA A 234 0.23 -3.82 -16.12
N LYS A 235 -0.61 -3.96 -15.08
CA LYS A 235 -1.20 -5.21 -14.64
C LYS A 235 -2.71 -5.22 -14.88
N ALA A 236 -3.28 -6.41 -14.98
CA ALA A 236 -4.71 -6.63 -15.23
C ALA A 236 -5.29 -7.84 -14.48
N ASP A 237 -4.47 -8.74 -13.93
CA ASP A 237 -4.92 -9.97 -13.30
C ASP A 237 -4.99 -9.83 -11.76
N PRO A 238 -6.18 -9.69 -11.17
CA PRO A 238 -6.34 -9.52 -9.73
C PRO A 238 -6.02 -10.80 -8.94
N SER A 239 -6.10 -11.97 -9.56
CA SER A 239 -5.83 -13.25 -8.88
C SER A 239 -4.35 -13.44 -8.51
N ARG A 240 -3.48 -12.57 -9.04
CA ARG A 240 -2.03 -12.64 -8.87
C ARG A 240 -1.47 -11.65 -7.85
N ILE A 241 -2.34 -10.86 -7.22
CA ILE A 241 -1.99 -9.96 -6.11
C ILE A 241 -1.73 -10.81 -4.86
N GLN A 242 -0.59 -10.59 -4.21
CA GLN A 242 -0.16 -11.33 -3.04
C GLN A 242 0.43 -10.39 -2.00
N ILE A 243 0.37 -10.82 -0.74
CA ILE A 243 1.07 -10.19 0.37
C ILE A 243 2.10 -11.18 0.88
N ALA A 244 3.35 -10.74 0.95
CA ALA A 244 4.46 -11.54 1.47
C ALA A 244 5.58 -10.64 1.98
N ASP A 245 6.56 -11.21 2.66
CA ASP A 245 7.79 -10.51 2.97
C ASP A 245 8.55 -10.14 1.68
N ILE A 246 9.24 -9.00 1.69
CA ILE A 246 10.03 -8.53 0.55
C ILE A 246 11.03 -9.58 0.05
N SER A 247 11.60 -10.41 0.95
CA SER A 247 12.55 -11.47 0.60
C SER A 247 11.95 -12.57 -0.27
N GLU A 248 10.64 -12.79 -0.18
CA GLU A 248 9.93 -13.87 -0.85
C GLU A 248 9.27 -13.45 -2.17
N THR A 249 9.27 -12.16 -2.48
CA THR A 249 8.69 -11.63 -3.71
C THR A 249 9.34 -12.19 -4.98
N PHE A 250 8.54 -12.50 -5.99
CA PHE A 250 8.99 -13.03 -7.27
C PHE A 250 8.20 -12.42 -8.44
N GLU A 251 8.81 -12.38 -9.62
CA GLU A 251 8.27 -11.86 -10.89
C GLU A 251 7.95 -10.35 -10.95
N ASP A 252 7.77 -9.66 -9.83
CA ASP A 252 7.54 -8.22 -9.80
C ASP A 252 8.85 -7.41 -9.99
N PRO A 253 8.98 -6.61 -11.07
CA PRO A 253 10.19 -5.83 -11.33
C PRO A 253 10.49 -4.77 -10.27
N LEU A 254 9.45 -4.09 -9.74
CA LEU A 254 9.60 -3.06 -8.72
C LEU A 254 10.03 -3.71 -7.40
N ALA A 255 9.36 -4.79 -7.00
CA ALA A 255 9.74 -5.53 -5.80
C ALA A 255 11.17 -6.06 -5.88
N ARG A 256 11.60 -6.55 -7.05
CA ARG A 256 12.98 -7.00 -7.29
C ARG A 256 13.98 -5.85 -7.15
N ALA A 257 13.66 -4.66 -7.65
CA ALA A 257 14.53 -3.48 -7.57
C ALA A 257 14.66 -3.00 -6.11
N VAL A 258 13.52 -2.84 -5.42
CA VAL A 258 13.45 -2.46 -4.00
C VAL A 258 14.20 -3.46 -3.13
N ARG A 259 13.92 -4.76 -3.27
CA ARG A 259 14.62 -5.84 -2.55
C ARG A 259 16.14 -5.78 -2.71
N ARG A 260 16.63 -5.55 -3.93
CA ARG A 260 18.08 -5.46 -4.20
C ARG A 260 18.71 -4.24 -3.54
N LYS A 261 18.02 -3.09 -3.52
CA LYS A 261 18.50 -1.87 -2.88
C LYS A 261 18.45 -1.99 -1.34
N LEU A 262 17.35 -2.50 -0.77
CA LEU A 262 17.23 -2.80 0.66
C LEU A 262 18.31 -3.78 1.15
N LYS A 263 18.62 -4.82 0.37
CA LYS A 263 19.70 -5.76 0.73
C LYS A 263 21.07 -5.07 0.83
N LYS A 264 21.34 -4.04 0.03
CA LYS A 264 22.57 -3.23 0.15
C LYS A 264 22.59 -2.36 1.41
N MET A 265 21.42 -2.07 1.97
CA MET A 265 21.23 -1.35 3.23
C MET A 265 21.17 -2.31 4.44
N ASN A 266 21.51 -3.59 4.26
CA ASN A 266 21.40 -4.65 5.26
C ASN A 266 19.97 -4.95 5.75
N ILE A 267 18.96 -4.67 4.92
CA ILE A 267 17.57 -5.04 5.15
C ILE A 267 17.23 -6.17 4.18
N ASP A 268 17.24 -7.41 4.66
CA ASP A 268 16.99 -8.58 3.84
C ASP A 268 15.57 -9.16 4.02
N ARG A 269 14.94 -8.96 5.18
CA ARG A 269 13.62 -9.47 5.59
C ARG A 269 12.93 -8.48 6.55
N GLY A 270 11.69 -8.77 6.91
CA GLY A 270 10.92 -8.03 7.92
C GLY A 270 10.11 -6.88 7.33
N VAL A 271 9.93 -6.84 6.01
CA VAL A 271 9.17 -5.79 5.33
C VAL A 271 8.05 -6.47 4.53
N PRO A 272 6.82 -6.54 5.05
CA PRO A 272 5.68 -7.04 4.29
C PRO A 272 5.38 -6.11 3.12
N VAL A 273 5.03 -6.69 1.98
CA VAL A 273 4.71 -5.96 0.76
C VAL A 273 3.52 -6.55 0.03
N ALA A 274 2.71 -5.68 -0.59
CA ALA A 274 1.73 -6.08 -1.59
C ALA A 274 2.38 -6.02 -2.97
N TYR A 275 2.40 -7.14 -3.68
CA TYR A 275 2.98 -7.25 -5.02
C TYR A 275 2.09 -8.10 -5.92
N SER A 276 2.41 -8.19 -7.21
CA SER A 276 1.74 -9.14 -8.09
C SER A 276 2.73 -9.93 -8.90
N THR A 277 2.43 -11.22 -9.04
CA THR A 277 3.24 -12.17 -9.82
C THR A 277 2.97 -12.07 -11.32
N GLU A 278 1.98 -11.27 -11.73
CA GLU A 278 1.66 -11.03 -13.13
C GLU A 278 2.88 -10.48 -13.88
N LYS A 279 3.18 -11.11 -15.02
CA LYS A 279 4.17 -10.63 -15.97
C LYS A 279 3.46 -9.77 -17.03
N PRO A 280 3.70 -8.46 -17.08
CA PRO A 280 3.05 -7.60 -18.06
C PRO A 280 3.61 -7.92 -19.46
N HIS A 281 2.84 -8.66 -20.27
CA HIS A 281 3.27 -9.07 -21.63
C HIS A 281 2.65 -8.23 -22.75
N HIS A 282 1.59 -7.47 -22.46
CA HIS A 282 0.74 -6.87 -23.49
C HIS A 282 0.63 -5.35 -23.43
N VAL A 283 1.23 -4.72 -22.41
CA VAL A 283 1.12 -3.28 -22.19
C VAL A 283 2.33 -2.58 -22.79
N LYS A 284 2.09 -1.76 -23.83
CA LYS A 284 3.13 -0.87 -24.38
C LYS A 284 3.23 0.36 -23.48
N LEU A 285 4.47 0.80 -23.24
CA LEU A 285 4.71 2.09 -22.59
C LEU A 285 4.10 3.20 -23.46
N LEU A 286 3.51 4.21 -22.83
CA LEU A 286 3.08 5.39 -23.56
C LEU A 286 4.31 6.09 -24.17
N PRO A 287 4.22 6.58 -25.42
CA PRO A 287 5.29 7.37 -26.01
C PRO A 287 5.56 8.61 -25.15
N LEU A 288 6.82 9.02 -25.08
CA LEU A 288 7.15 10.35 -24.53
C LEU A 288 6.62 11.38 -25.52
N GLU A 289 6.03 12.46 -25.03
CA GLU A 289 5.62 13.60 -25.86
C GLU A 289 6.88 14.34 -26.36
N ASP A 290 7.59 13.74 -27.31
CA ASP A 290 8.64 14.41 -28.09
C ASP A 290 8.05 15.13 -29.34
N ASP A 291 6.71 15.09 -29.54
CA ASP A 291 6.01 15.65 -30.71
C ASP A 291 5.12 16.89 -30.44
N HIS A 292 5.04 17.39 -29.20
CA HIS A 292 4.34 18.65 -28.88
C HIS A 292 5.28 19.65 -28.19
N VAL A 293 6.30 20.12 -28.92
CA VAL A 293 7.03 21.35 -28.55
C VAL A 293 6.18 22.56 -28.97
N GLN A 294 5.10 22.83 -28.24
CA GLN A 294 4.49 24.16 -28.17
C GLN A 294 3.44 24.18 -27.06
N GLU A 295 3.65 25.11 -26.12
CA GLU A 295 2.88 25.36 -24.89
C GLU A 295 3.27 24.49 -23.71
N ALA A 296 4.03 25.11 -22.80
CA ALA A 296 4.41 24.55 -21.52
C ALA A 296 3.15 24.23 -20.72
N ASP A 297 2.98 22.96 -20.36
CA ASP A 297 1.89 22.51 -19.52
C ASP A 297 2.19 22.94 -18.07
N ASP A 298 1.58 24.04 -17.62
CA ASP A 298 1.71 24.65 -16.29
C ASP A 298 1.22 23.73 -15.12
N PHE A 299 0.88 22.46 -15.41
CA PHE A 299 0.32 21.50 -14.47
C PHE A 299 1.28 20.37 -14.04
N ALA A 300 2.51 20.32 -14.56
CA ALA A 300 3.52 19.37 -14.12
C ALA A 300 4.32 19.92 -12.92
N ALA A 301 4.24 19.27 -11.76
CA ALA A 301 4.80 19.77 -10.51
C ALA A 301 6.34 19.81 -10.45
N LEU A 302 7.10 19.22 -11.40
CA LEU A 302 8.56 19.28 -11.41
C LEU A 302 9.14 19.20 -12.85
N PRO A 303 10.16 20.00 -13.21
CA PRO A 303 10.73 20.06 -14.58
C PRO A 303 11.54 18.83 -15.04
N ASP A 304 11.87 17.89 -14.14
CA ASP A 304 12.88 16.85 -14.40
C ASP A 304 12.34 15.40 -14.49
N PHE A 305 11.01 15.24 -14.53
CA PHE A 305 10.39 13.91 -14.52
C PHE A 305 10.21 13.31 -15.93
N ARG A 306 11.30 13.06 -16.66
CA ARG A 306 11.26 12.32 -17.95
C ARG A 306 11.15 10.81 -17.75
N ALA A 307 10.01 10.35 -17.21
CA ALA A 307 9.71 8.93 -17.09
C ALA A 307 8.62 8.52 -18.11
N ARG A 308 8.86 7.47 -18.90
CA ARG A 308 7.80 6.84 -19.70
C ARG A 308 6.69 6.39 -18.77
N ILE A 309 5.47 6.90 -18.97
CA ILE A 309 4.33 6.58 -18.12
C ILE A 309 3.90 5.14 -18.38
N LEU A 310 3.93 4.31 -17.34
CA LEU A 310 3.32 2.98 -17.37
C LEU A 310 1.80 3.15 -17.38
N PRO A 311 1.06 2.56 -18.33
CA PRO A 311 -0.39 2.53 -18.29
C PRO A 311 -0.90 1.87 -17.01
N VAL A 312 -1.96 2.43 -16.43
CA VAL A 312 -2.56 1.94 -15.18
C VAL A 312 -4.05 1.67 -15.40
N LEU A 313 -4.45 0.40 -15.23
CA LEU A 313 -5.85 0.03 -15.11
C LEU A 313 -6.28 0.28 -13.66
N GLY A 314 -7.19 1.24 -13.43
CA GLY A 314 -7.50 1.76 -12.09
C GLY A 314 -7.98 0.73 -11.07
N THR A 315 -8.55 -0.39 -11.51
CA THR A 315 -8.99 -1.50 -10.63
C THR A 315 -7.83 -2.22 -9.95
N ILE A 316 -6.63 -2.24 -10.53
CA ILE A 316 -5.50 -2.97 -9.94
C ILE A 316 -4.88 -2.21 -8.76
N PRO A 317 -4.53 -0.91 -8.85
CA PRO A 317 -4.10 -0.14 -7.69
C PRO A 317 -5.12 -0.15 -6.55
N SER A 318 -6.42 -0.08 -6.86
CA SER A 318 -7.46 -0.11 -5.82
C SER A 318 -7.46 -1.44 -5.07
N MET A 319 -7.31 -2.57 -5.78
CA MET A 319 -7.18 -3.89 -5.17
C MET A 319 -5.90 -4.05 -4.34
N PHE A 320 -4.78 -3.46 -4.76
CA PHE A 320 -3.58 -3.38 -3.91
C PHE A 320 -3.87 -2.61 -2.61
N GLY A 321 -4.56 -1.47 -2.70
CA GLY A 321 -4.97 -0.68 -1.54
C GLY A 321 -5.90 -1.46 -0.60
N MET A 322 -6.88 -2.18 -1.15
CA MET A 322 -7.80 -3.04 -0.40
C MET A 322 -7.07 -4.21 0.27
N ALA A 323 -6.12 -4.84 -0.43
CA ALA A 323 -5.31 -5.92 0.13
C ALA A 323 -4.45 -5.43 1.31
N ILE A 324 -3.79 -4.28 1.15
CA ILE A 324 -3.01 -3.62 2.21
C ILE A 324 -3.88 -3.29 3.42
N ALA A 325 -5.05 -2.66 3.20
CA ALA A 325 -5.96 -2.34 4.29
C ALA A 325 -6.42 -3.60 5.02
N THR A 326 -6.80 -4.66 4.29
CA THR A 326 -7.20 -5.94 4.87
C THR A 326 -6.10 -6.52 5.75
N PHE A 327 -4.85 -6.52 5.27
CA PHE A 327 -3.72 -7.00 6.05
C PHE A 327 -3.52 -6.21 7.34
N ILE A 328 -3.59 -4.88 7.28
CA ILE A 328 -3.45 -4.02 8.47
C ILE A 328 -4.59 -4.26 9.45
N ILE A 329 -5.84 -4.29 8.96
CA ILE A 329 -7.02 -4.54 9.80
C ILE A 329 -6.88 -5.84 10.57
N LEU A 330 -6.50 -6.93 9.88
CA LEU A 330 -6.34 -8.24 10.51
C LEU A 330 -5.15 -8.28 11.48
N LYS A 331 -4.05 -7.58 11.18
CA LYS A 331 -2.91 -7.46 12.11
C LYS A 331 -3.26 -6.67 13.37
N LEU A 332 -3.86 -5.49 13.23
CA LEU A 332 -4.25 -4.63 14.36
C LEU A 332 -5.36 -5.24 15.22
N ALA A 333 -6.29 -5.96 14.59
CA ALA A 333 -7.34 -6.71 15.30
C ALA A 333 -6.82 -7.99 15.97
N GLU A 334 -5.54 -8.35 15.77
CA GLU A 334 -4.93 -9.62 16.20
C GLU A 334 -5.76 -10.84 15.78
N PHE A 335 -6.17 -10.85 14.51
CA PHE A 335 -6.97 -11.92 13.97
C PHE A 335 -6.22 -13.27 14.05
N PRO A 336 -6.85 -14.33 14.60
CA PRO A 336 -6.16 -15.58 14.88
C PRO A 336 -5.68 -16.25 13.58
N ALA A 337 -4.48 -16.82 13.63
CA ALA A 337 -3.85 -17.55 12.52
C ALA A 337 -3.69 -16.75 11.21
N PHE A 338 -3.64 -15.41 11.27
CA PHE A 338 -3.38 -14.57 10.10
C PHE A 338 -1.88 -14.47 9.75
N GLU A 339 -1.43 -15.41 8.92
CA GLU A 339 -0.07 -15.48 8.37
C GLU A 339 -0.15 -15.56 6.84
N PRO A 340 -0.10 -14.42 6.11
CA PRO A 340 -0.15 -14.45 4.65
C PRO A 340 1.12 -15.12 4.09
N LEU A 341 0.93 -16.09 3.20
CA LEU A 341 2.00 -16.80 2.52
C LEU A 341 2.00 -16.50 1.02
N PRO A 342 3.19 -16.37 0.41
CA PRO A 342 3.30 -16.23 -1.03
C PRO A 342 2.93 -17.54 -1.74
N ILE A 343 1.95 -17.48 -2.63
CA ILE A 343 1.55 -18.60 -3.49
C ILE A 343 2.56 -18.68 -4.64
N LYS A 344 3.55 -19.57 -4.51
CA LYS A 344 4.70 -19.69 -5.45
C LYS A 344 4.41 -20.52 -6.72
N LEU A 345 3.32 -21.29 -6.77
CA LEU A 345 2.90 -22.13 -7.92
C LEU A 345 4.05 -22.95 -8.56
N ARG A 346 4.80 -23.69 -7.73
CA ARG A 346 5.97 -24.47 -8.17
C ARG A 346 5.60 -25.89 -8.62
N ASP A 347 4.75 -26.02 -9.64
CA ASP A 347 4.22 -27.33 -10.09
C ASP A 347 5.28 -28.40 -10.33
N GLY A 348 6.40 -28.02 -10.98
CA GLY A 348 7.51 -28.95 -11.23
C GLY A 348 8.21 -29.44 -9.95
N LEU A 349 8.22 -28.63 -8.88
CA LEU A 349 8.71 -29.03 -7.56
C LEU A 349 7.71 -29.97 -6.90
N TYR A 350 6.42 -29.64 -6.89
CA TYR A 350 5.38 -30.44 -6.24
C TYR A 350 5.26 -31.83 -6.88
N GLN A 351 5.29 -31.91 -8.21
CA GLN A 351 5.31 -33.18 -8.93
C GLN A 351 6.55 -34.02 -8.60
N ARG A 352 7.72 -33.38 -8.46
CA ARG A 352 8.95 -34.07 -8.05
C ARG A 352 8.84 -34.61 -6.63
N MET A 353 8.37 -33.79 -5.69
CA MET A 353 8.17 -34.19 -4.30
C MET A 353 7.15 -35.31 -4.17
N HIS A 354 6.06 -35.27 -4.95
CA HIS A 354 5.07 -36.33 -5.02
C HIS A 354 5.68 -37.65 -5.54
N ARG A 355 6.46 -37.61 -6.63
CA ARG A 355 7.19 -38.81 -7.13
C ARG A 355 8.17 -39.35 -6.09
N ASP A 356 8.93 -38.47 -5.43
CA ASP A 356 9.88 -38.86 -4.38
C ASP A 356 9.14 -39.49 -3.18
N LEU A 357 7.95 -38.97 -2.81
CA LEU A 357 7.10 -39.52 -1.75
C LEU A 357 6.54 -40.90 -2.12
N MET A 358 6.03 -41.07 -3.34
CA MET A 358 5.58 -42.38 -3.85
C MET A 358 6.69 -43.43 -3.82
N ALA A 359 7.91 -43.05 -4.25
CA ALA A 359 9.05 -43.96 -4.24
C ALA A 359 9.41 -44.42 -2.81
N ARG A 360 9.32 -43.53 -1.82
CA ARG A 360 9.53 -43.87 -0.40
C ARG A 360 8.45 -44.80 0.13
N GLU A 361 7.19 -44.51 -0.16
CA GLU A 361 6.05 -45.32 0.25
C GLU A 361 6.13 -46.74 -0.29
N GLY A 362 6.51 -46.89 -1.56
CA GLY A 362 6.74 -48.20 -2.18
C GLY A 362 7.92 -48.94 -1.55
N LYS A 363 9.02 -48.25 -1.25
CA LYS A 363 10.24 -48.85 -0.69
C LYS A 363 10.06 -49.32 0.75
N HIS A 364 9.45 -48.50 1.61
CA HIS A 364 9.41 -48.74 3.06
C HIS A 364 8.13 -49.43 3.52
N TYR A 365 7.00 -49.23 2.83
CA TYR A 365 5.69 -49.72 3.25
C TYR A 365 5.01 -50.63 2.22
N LYS A 366 5.64 -50.88 1.06
CA LYS A 366 5.09 -51.67 -0.06
C LYS A 366 3.75 -51.13 -0.60
N ASN A 367 3.44 -49.86 -0.30
CA ASN A 367 2.25 -49.18 -0.79
C ASN A 367 2.48 -48.73 -2.24
N LYS A 368 1.68 -49.24 -3.17
CA LYS A 368 1.77 -48.89 -4.60
C LYS A 368 0.92 -47.67 -4.97
N ILE A 369 -0.03 -47.30 -4.13
CA ILE A 369 -0.94 -46.18 -4.34
C ILE A 369 -0.68 -45.16 -3.24
N CYS A 370 -0.39 -43.92 -3.64
CA CYS A 370 -0.24 -42.81 -2.72
C CYS A 370 -1.61 -42.15 -2.50
N PRO A 371 -2.06 -42.01 -1.24
CA PRO A 371 -3.34 -41.35 -0.93
C PRO A 371 -3.32 -39.83 -1.14
N LEU A 372 -2.13 -39.23 -1.31
CA LEU A 372 -1.95 -37.79 -1.52
C LEU A 372 -1.57 -37.55 -2.98
N ASP A 373 -2.24 -36.61 -3.65
CA ASP A 373 -1.89 -36.18 -5.00
C ASP A 373 -0.81 -35.07 -5.00
N SER A 374 -0.49 -34.52 -6.17
CA SER A 374 0.51 -33.45 -6.27
C SER A 374 0.06 -32.11 -5.67
N ARG A 375 -1.24 -31.84 -5.63
CA ARG A 375 -1.81 -30.63 -5.01
C ARG A 375 -1.82 -30.75 -3.49
N ASP A 376 -2.09 -31.95 -2.98
CA ASP A 376 -1.99 -32.26 -1.55
C ASP A 376 -0.54 -32.09 -1.06
N VAL A 377 0.42 -32.57 -1.86
CA VAL A 377 1.84 -32.35 -1.61
C VAL A 377 2.19 -30.87 -1.61
N ALA A 378 1.61 -30.08 -2.52
CA ALA A 378 1.82 -28.63 -2.56
C ALA A 378 1.27 -27.96 -1.30
N TYR A 379 0.06 -28.33 -0.87
CA TYR A 379 -0.57 -27.83 0.35
C TYR A 379 0.25 -28.16 1.60
N ILE A 380 0.60 -29.44 1.79
CA ILE A 380 1.41 -29.86 2.94
C ILE A 380 2.76 -29.14 2.95
N PHE A 381 3.41 -28.99 1.80
CA PHE A 381 4.71 -28.36 1.72
C PHE A 381 4.67 -26.85 1.96
N GLU A 382 3.79 -26.12 1.27
CA GLU A 382 3.75 -24.65 1.31
C GLU A 382 2.92 -24.12 2.48
N GLU A 383 1.71 -24.64 2.71
CA GLU A 383 0.78 -24.11 3.73
C GLU A 383 1.07 -24.66 5.12
N MET A 384 1.18 -25.99 5.27
CA MET A 384 1.38 -26.59 6.59
C MET A 384 2.80 -26.35 7.12
N TRP A 385 3.80 -26.48 6.25
CA TRP A 385 5.22 -26.45 6.64
C TRP A 385 6.00 -25.24 6.11
N HIS A 386 5.36 -24.30 5.43
CA HIS A 386 5.98 -23.03 5.02
C HIS A 386 7.24 -23.20 4.16
N GLY A 387 7.34 -24.32 3.44
CA GLY A 387 8.52 -24.70 2.67
C GLY A 387 9.79 -24.86 3.50
N LYS A 388 9.68 -25.25 4.78
CA LYS A 388 10.78 -25.40 5.75
C LYS A 388 10.82 -26.81 6.34
N SER A 389 12.00 -27.23 6.81
CA SER A 389 12.13 -28.42 7.65
C SER A 389 11.54 -28.15 9.03
N VAL A 390 10.77 -29.10 9.58
CA VAL A 390 10.24 -29.02 10.94
C VAL A 390 11.34 -29.09 12.01
N VAL A 391 12.55 -29.52 11.64
CA VAL A 391 13.70 -29.64 12.55
C VAL A 391 14.68 -28.49 12.34
N SER A 392 15.19 -28.31 11.12
CA SER A 392 16.26 -27.33 10.82
C SER A 392 15.80 -26.04 10.16
N GLY A 393 14.50 -25.85 9.94
CA GLY A 393 13.96 -24.63 9.34
C GLY A 393 14.31 -24.48 7.84
N PRO A 394 14.68 -23.27 7.37
CA PRO A 394 14.96 -23.02 5.95
C PRO A 394 16.12 -23.87 5.40
N GLN A 395 15.85 -24.70 4.40
CA GLN A 395 16.81 -25.61 3.77
C GLN A 395 16.56 -25.73 2.26
N ASP A 396 17.61 -26.02 1.48
CA ASP A 396 17.51 -26.12 0.00
C ASP A 396 16.95 -27.46 -0.48
N ARG A 397 17.23 -28.54 0.26
CA ARG A 397 16.90 -29.92 -0.15
C ARG A 397 15.91 -30.52 0.81
N LEU A 398 14.63 -30.30 0.55
CA LEU A 398 13.52 -30.77 1.37
C LEU A 398 12.88 -32.06 0.81
N ALA A 399 12.23 -32.81 1.69
CA ALA A 399 11.51 -34.03 1.40
C ALA A 399 10.32 -34.17 2.36
N LEU A 400 9.21 -34.72 1.86
CA LEU A 400 8.09 -35.14 2.69
C LEU A 400 8.25 -36.60 3.09
N VAL A 401 7.95 -36.90 4.36
CA VAL A 401 7.94 -38.25 4.92
C VAL A 401 6.80 -38.40 5.91
N ARG A 402 6.44 -39.65 6.26
CA ARG A 402 5.54 -39.91 7.39
C ARG A 402 6.18 -39.41 8.68
N TRP A 403 5.39 -38.78 9.55
CA TRP A 403 5.86 -38.39 10.88
C TRP A 403 5.94 -39.59 11.82
N ASP A 404 4.80 -40.25 12.01
CA ASP A 404 4.67 -41.52 12.72
C ASP A 404 4.68 -42.65 11.69
N ARG A 405 5.75 -43.44 11.73
CA ARG A 405 5.97 -44.55 10.80
C ARG A 405 4.96 -45.68 10.95
N SER A 406 4.32 -45.82 12.11
CA SER A 406 3.29 -46.83 12.35
C SER A 406 1.94 -46.47 11.70
N LYS A 407 1.70 -45.17 11.47
CA LYS A 407 0.45 -44.65 10.90
C LYS A 407 0.52 -44.53 9.38
N PRO A 408 -0.62 -44.58 8.66
CA PRO A 408 -0.67 -44.38 7.22
C PRO A 408 -0.29 -42.95 6.82
N LEU A 409 0.13 -42.78 5.56
CA LEU A 409 0.36 -41.47 4.97
C LEU A 409 -0.95 -40.69 4.88
N SER A 410 -0.96 -39.46 5.40
CA SER A 410 -2.12 -38.55 5.37
C SER A 410 -1.66 -37.11 5.61
N TYR A 411 -2.55 -36.12 5.46
CA TYR A 411 -2.26 -34.73 5.83
C TYR A 411 -1.77 -34.60 7.28
N PHE A 412 -2.39 -35.35 8.20
CA PHE A 412 -2.09 -35.30 9.64
C PHE A 412 -0.96 -36.22 10.09
N ASN A 413 -0.22 -36.80 9.15
CA ASN A 413 0.91 -37.67 9.43
C ASN A 413 2.05 -37.47 8.43
N THR A 414 2.17 -36.29 7.81
CA THR A 414 3.24 -35.99 6.85
C THR A 414 3.97 -34.73 7.27
N VAL A 415 5.30 -34.83 7.41
CA VAL A 415 6.17 -33.71 7.78
C VAL A 415 7.16 -33.37 6.67
N CYS A 416 7.61 -32.12 6.64
CA CYS A 416 8.70 -31.67 5.80
C CYS A 416 10.03 -31.72 6.57
N LEU A 417 11.03 -32.39 5.99
CA LEU A 417 12.39 -32.50 6.54
C LEU A 417 13.42 -32.21 5.45
N SER A 418 14.64 -31.86 5.83
CA SER A 418 15.76 -31.92 4.88
C SER A 418 15.98 -33.36 4.40
N LYS A 419 16.56 -33.55 3.21
CA LYS A 419 16.84 -34.90 2.68
C LYS A 419 17.74 -35.72 3.61
N SER A 420 18.67 -35.09 4.32
CA SER A 420 19.50 -35.72 5.35
C SER A 420 18.70 -36.15 6.57
N GLU A 421 17.84 -35.28 7.09
CA GLU A 421 16.97 -35.58 8.24
C GLU A 421 15.96 -36.67 7.90
N ALA A 422 15.36 -36.62 6.71
CA ALA A 422 14.46 -37.65 6.21
C ALA A 422 15.14 -39.02 6.18
N ALA A 423 16.38 -39.09 5.69
CA ALA A 423 17.15 -40.34 5.66
C ALA A 423 17.50 -40.88 7.05
N VAL A 424 17.64 -40.01 8.06
CA VAL A 424 17.81 -40.42 9.46
C VAL A 424 16.48 -40.90 10.03
N HIS A 425 15.40 -40.16 9.81
CA HIS A 425 14.04 -40.49 10.26
C HIS A 425 13.57 -41.85 9.73
N GLU A 426 13.82 -42.13 8.45
CA GLU A 426 13.48 -43.39 7.78
C GLU A 426 14.26 -44.62 8.32
N LYS A 427 15.29 -44.42 9.15
CA LYS A 427 16.05 -45.51 9.81
C LYS A 427 15.55 -45.81 11.23
N LEU A 428 14.70 -44.97 11.82
CA LEU A 428 14.17 -45.17 13.17
C LEU A 428 13.28 -46.43 13.23
N PRO A 429 13.15 -47.11 14.36
CA PRO A 429 12.13 -48.15 14.54
C PRO A 429 10.72 -47.65 14.19
N VAL A 430 9.81 -48.55 13.79
CA VAL A 430 8.43 -48.18 13.39
C VAL A 430 7.63 -47.63 14.57
N ASP A 431 7.96 -48.10 15.77
CA ASP A 431 7.41 -47.77 17.09
C ASP A 431 8.32 -46.82 17.88
N ALA A 432 9.23 -46.11 17.21
CA ALA A 432 10.15 -45.19 17.86
C ALA A 432 9.40 -44.07 18.60
N ASP A 433 9.85 -43.77 19.82
CA ASP A 433 9.37 -42.60 20.55
C ASP A 433 9.92 -41.32 19.92
N LEU A 434 9.08 -40.67 19.11
CA LEU A 434 9.42 -39.44 18.40
C LEU A 434 9.67 -38.27 19.35
N ARG A 435 9.06 -38.28 20.54
CA ARG A 435 9.27 -37.25 21.56
C ARG A 435 10.69 -37.35 22.12
N LEU A 436 11.15 -38.58 22.37
CA LEU A 436 12.54 -38.82 22.80
C LEU A 436 13.56 -38.52 21.69
N GLN A 437 13.20 -38.77 20.44
CA GLN A 437 14.10 -38.59 19.29
C GLN A 437 14.30 -37.11 18.89
N TYR A 438 13.22 -36.32 18.87
CA TYR A 438 13.24 -34.93 18.39
C TYR A 438 13.14 -33.89 19.51
N GLY A 439 12.88 -34.32 20.74
CA GLY A 439 12.62 -33.44 21.87
C GLY A 439 11.19 -32.91 21.90
N ASP A 440 10.81 -32.39 23.06
CA ASP A 440 9.46 -31.91 23.34
C ASP A 440 9.04 -30.75 22.44
N ASP A 441 9.96 -29.82 22.14
CA ASP A 441 9.65 -28.62 21.37
C ASP A 441 9.20 -28.95 19.95
N ILE A 442 9.95 -29.80 19.24
CA ILE A 442 9.64 -30.20 17.85
C ILE A 442 8.38 -31.09 17.84
N PHE A 443 8.28 -32.02 18.78
CA PHE A 443 7.12 -32.91 18.86
C PHE A 443 5.83 -32.13 19.10
N ASN A 444 5.84 -31.16 20.03
CA ASN A 444 4.70 -30.31 20.32
C ASN A 444 4.38 -29.37 19.15
N PHE A 445 5.39 -28.82 18.47
CA PHE A 445 5.20 -28.00 17.27
C PHE A 445 4.47 -28.76 16.15
N VAL A 446 4.94 -29.97 15.83
CA VAL A 446 4.32 -30.82 14.80
C VAL A 446 2.90 -31.23 15.20
N THR A 447 2.71 -31.65 16.45
CA THR A 447 1.40 -32.08 16.97
C THR A 447 0.39 -30.94 16.94
N LYS A 448 0.78 -29.76 17.42
CA LYS A 448 -0.08 -28.56 17.39
C LYS A 448 -0.49 -28.19 15.97
N ARG A 449 0.43 -28.26 15.00
CA ARG A 449 0.11 -27.97 13.59
C ARG A 449 -0.91 -28.96 13.02
N PHE A 450 -0.80 -30.25 13.36
CA PHE A 450 -1.80 -31.25 12.96
C PHE A 450 -3.15 -31.04 13.62
N GLU A 451 -3.19 -30.64 14.90
CA GLU A 451 -4.42 -30.31 15.63
C GLU A 451 -5.13 -29.08 15.04
N GLU A 452 -4.36 -28.03 14.69
CA GLU A 452 -4.87 -26.84 14.01
C GLU A 452 -5.56 -27.22 12.69
N GLU A 453 -4.94 -28.09 11.89
CA GLU A 453 -5.54 -28.52 10.62
C GLU A 453 -6.74 -29.44 10.77
N MET A 454 -6.72 -30.33 11.76
CA MET A 454 -7.91 -31.14 12.09
C MET A 454 -9.08 -30.25 12.51
N ARG A 455 -8.82 -29.16 13.25
CA ARG A 455 -9.85 -28.21 13.64
C ARG A 455 -10.39 -27.43 12.45
N LEU A 456 -9.52 -26.95 11.56
CA LEU A 456 -9.92 -26.25 10.34
C LEU A 456 -10.82 -27.14 9.48
N ARG A 457 -10.42 -28.39 9.27
CA ARG A 457 -11.22 -29.35 8.50
C ARG A 457 -12.59 -29.62 9.12
N LYS A 458 -12.66 -29.86 10.43
CA LYS A 458 -13.94 -30.07 11.15
C LYS A 458 -14.88 -28.88 11.02
N LEU A 459 -14.36 -27.65 11.13
CA LEU A 459 -15.16 -26.43 10.98
C LEU A 459 -15.86 -26.38 9.62
N TRP A 460 -15.17 -26.76 8.54
CA TRP A 460 -15.76 -26.79 7.20
C TRP A 460 -16.69 -27.98 6.98
N GLU A 461 -16.45 -29.12 7.63
CA GLU A 461 -17.36 -30.27 7.62
C GLU A 461 -18.68 -30.00 8.37
N GLU A 462 -18.71 -29.03 9.30
CA GLU A 462 -19.95 -28.58 9.97
C GLU A 462 -20.73 -27.55 9.14
N VAL A 463 -20.08 -26.88 8.19
CA VAL A 463 -20.66 -25.82 7.35
C VAL A 463 -21.17 -26.34 6.00
N LEU A 464 -20.54 -27.39 5.46
CA LEU A 464 -20.91 -28.07 4.21
C LEU A 464 -21.87 -29.24 4.47
#